data_AF-A0A8C9GEM0-F1
#
_entry.id   AF-A0A8C9GEM0-F1
#
_cell.length_a   1.000
_cell.length_b   1.000
_cell.length_c   1.000
_cell.angle_alpha   90.00
_cell.angle_beta   90.00
_cell.angle_gamma   90.00
#
_symmetry.space_group_name_H-M   'P 1'
#
loop_
_entity.id
_entity.type
_entity.pdbx_description
1 polymer ?
#
loop_
_entity_poly.entity_id
_entity_poly.type
_entity_poly.pdbx_seq_one_letter_code
_entity_poly.pdbx_strand_id
1 'polypeptide(L)'
;MFPGPELGCSQELLAVSQHLSQNPTRVRASCKQVTVEPTSHTLVHLLPSLGQVDPVKLRQSIRTVLFNQCMVSFPMVVFLYPFLKWWGDPCRRELPTFHWFLLELAIFTLIEEVLFYYSHRLLHHPTFYKKIHKKHHEWTAPIGVISLYAHPIEHVVSNMLPAIVGPLVMGSHLSSITVWFSLALIITTISHCGYHLPFLPSPEFHDYHHLKFNQCYGVLGVLDHLHGTDTMFKQTKAYERHVLLLGFTPLSESIPDSPKRME
;
A
#
# COMPACT_ATOMS: atom_id res chain seq x y z
N MET A 1 -42.45 2.57 -25.51
CA MET A 1 -42.53 3.13 -24.15
C MET A 1 -41.70 2.21 -23.26
N PHE A 2 -40.42 2.52 -23.08
CA PHE A 2 -39.49 1.77 -22.23
C PHE A 2 -39.26 2.60 -20.96
N PRO A 3 -39.32 2.05 -19.74
CA PRO A 3 -38.87 2.78 -18.56
C PRO A 3 -37.34 2.69 -18.46
N GLY A 4 -36.71 3.85 -18.21
CA GLY A 4 -35.25 4.00 -18.08
C GLY A 4 -34.69 3.49 -16.75
N PRO A 5 -33.35 3.46 -16.60
CA PRO A 5 -32.71 2.97 -15.39
C PRO A 5 -32.66 4.06 -14.30
N GLU A 6 -33.07 3.69 -13.08
CA GLU A 6 -33.07 4.55 -11.90
C GLU A 6 -31.64 4.87 -11.41
N LEU A 7 -31.37 6.17 -11.30
CA LEU A 7 -30.23 6.74 -10.57
C LEU A 7 -30.49 6.67 -9.05
N GLY A 8 -30.13 5.56 -8.40
CA GLY A 8 -30.41 5.39 -6.95
C GLY A 8 -29.19 5.34 -6.01
N CYS A 9 -28.05 4.80 -6.45
CA CYS A 9 -27.01 4.37 -5.49
C CYS A 9 -25.97 5.45 -5.11
N SER A 10 -25.88 6.55 -5.89
CA SER A 10 -24.79 7.53 -5.71
C SER A 10 -25.07 8.65 -4.70
N GLN A 11 -26.32 8.87 -4.31
CA GLN A 11 -26.66 9.87 -3.29
C GLN A 11 -26.68 9.28 -1.87
N GLU A 12 -27.02 8.00 -1.71
CA GLU A 12 -27.02 7.35 -0.39
C GLU A 12 -25.62 7.21 0.20
N LEU A 13 -24.59 6.89 -0.60
CA LEU A 13 -23.21 6.74 -0.10
C LEU A 13 -22.56 8.09 0.29
N LEU A 14 -22.91 9.19 -0.39
CA LEU A 14 -22.46 10.54 0.02
C LEU A 14 -23.20 11.01 1.27
N ALA A 15 -24.49 10.70 1.40
CA ALA A 15 -25.29 11.04 2.57
C ALA A 15 -24.80 10.28 3.82
N VAL A 16 -24.44 9.00 3.71
CA VAL A 16 -23.88 8.21 4.83
C VAL A 16 -22.54 8.78 5.31
N SER A 17 -21.68 9.25 4.39
CA SER A 17 -20.39 9.87 4.74
C SER A 17 -20.56 11.22 5.45
N GLN A 18 -21.54 12.03 5.02
CA GLN A 18 -21.82 13.33 5.65
C GLN A 18 -22.58 13.20 6.98
N HIS A 19 -23.45 12.20 7.11
CA HIS A 19 -24.28 12.02 8.31
C HIS A 19 -23.49 11.42 9.49
N LEU A 20 -22.48 10.58 9.24
CA LEU A 20 -21.58 10.02 10.25
C LEU A 20 -20.61 11.05 10.85
N SER A 21 -20.44 12.21 10.20
CA SER A 21 -19.62 13.33 10.70
C SER A 21 -20.36 14.17 11.76
N GLN A 22 -21.70 14.11 11.82
CA GLN A 22 -22.50 15.07 12.59
C GLN A 22 -23.20 14.51 13.84
N ASN A 23 -23.28 13.19 14.04
CA ASN A 23 -24.01 12.64 15.20
C ASN A 23 -23.50 11.23 15.63
N PRO A 24 -22.46 11.15 16.49
CA PRO A 24 -21.77 9.89 16.78
C PRO A 24 -22.53 8.91 17.70
N THR A 25 -23.72 9.25 18.20
CA THR A 25 -24.35 8.53 19.34
C THR A 25 -25.58 7.68 19.02
N ARG A 26 -25.96 7.45 17.76
CA ARG A 26 -27.24 6.75 17.51
C ARG A 26 -27.32 5.87 16.27
N VAL A 27 -26.54 4.78 16.21
CA VAL A 27 -26.96 3.56 15.49
C VAL A 27 -26.46 2.32 16.24
N ARG A 28 -27.31 1.75 17.08
CA ARG A 28 -27.12 0.42 17.68
C ARG A 28 -27.51 -0.61 16.62
N ALA A 29 -26.57 -0.97 15.74
CA ALA A 29 -26.75 -2.11 14.83
C ALA A 29 -26.48 -3.39 15.63
N SER A 30 -27.49 -4.26 15.69
CA SER A 30 -27.45 -5.55 16.39
C SER A 30 -26.33 -6.44 15.83
N CYS A 31 -25.21 -6.53 16.56
CA CYS A 31 -24.17 -7.51 16.33
C CYS A 31 -24.44 -8.68 17.27
N LYS A 32 -24.84 -9.83 16.73
CA LYS A 32 -24.92 -11.07 17.51
C LYS A 32 -23.51 -11.39 18.03
N GLN A 33 -23.29 -11.20 19.32
CA GLN A 33 -22.10 -11.69 20.01
C GLN A 33 -22.14 -13.22 20.00
N VAL A 34 -21.24 -13.84 19.24
CA VAL A 34 -20.94 -15.27 19.38
C VAL A 34 -19.95 -15.39 20.54
N THR A 35 -20.45 -15.88 21.68
CA THR A 35 -19.63 -16.30 22.82
C THR A 35 -18.94 -17.63 22.50
N VAL A 36 -17.62 -17.70 22.62
CA VAL A 36 -16.86 -18.95 22.60
C VAL A 36 -15.97 -18.98 23.84
N GLU A 37 -16.15 -20.01 24.68
CA GLU A 37 -15.36 -20.28 25.89
C GLU A 37 -13.90 -20.65 25.56
N PRO A 38 -12.94 -20.40 26.47
CA PRO A 38 -11.52 -20.59 26.18
C PRO A 38 -11.10 -22.04 26.49
N THR A 39 -10.48 -22.72 25.52
CA THR A 39 -9.64 -23.89 25.79
C THR A 39 -8.21 -23.67 25.31
N SER A 40 -7.29 -24.22 26.10
CA SER A 40 -5.90 -23.80 26.29
C SER A 40 -4.96 -24.26 25.17
N HIS A 41 -5.01 -23.65 23.99
CA HIS A 41 -3.97 -23.78 22.95
C HIS A 41 -3.83 -22.47 22.15
N THR A 42 -3.22 -21.46 22.76
CA THR A 42 -3.17 -20.09 22.23
C THR A 42 -1.77 -19.77 21.68
N LEU A 43 -1.55 -20.03 20.39
CA LEU A 43 -0.43 -19.44 19.64
C LEU A 43 -0.76 -19.15 18.16
N VAL A 44 -2.02 -19.28 17.73
CA VAL A 44 -2.45 -19.04 16.34
C VAL A 44 -3.61 -18.02 16.24
N HIS A 45 -4.10 -17.49 17.37
CA HIS A 45 -5.25 -16.57 17.40
C HIS A 45 -4.85 -15.10 17.56
N LEU A 46 -4.04 -14.58 16.64
CA LEU A 46 -3.90 -13.14 16.45
C LEU A 46 -4.37 -12.79 15.03
N LEU A 47 -5.68 -12.50 14.95
CA LEU A 47 -6.46 -11.79 13.91
C LEU A 47 -7.73 -12.57 13.51
N PRO A 48 -8.92 -12.14 13.95
CA PRO A 48 -10.18 -12.68 13.48
C PRO A 48 -10.54 -12.09 12.10
N SER A 49 -9.80 -12.43 11.03
CA SER A 49 -10.27 -12.24 9.62
C SER A 49 -9.35 -12.78 8.51
N LEU A 50 -8.42 -13.72 8.75
CA LEU A 50 -8.01 -14.57 7.62
C LEU A 50 -9.14 -15.56 7.35
N GLY A 51 -10.27 -15.05 6.84
CA GLY A 51 -11.17 -15.88 6.06
C GLY A 51 -10.32 -16.62 5.04
N GLN A 52 -10.58 -17.91 4.83
CA GLN A 52 -9.82 -18.72 3.89
C GLN A 52 -9.60 -17.93 2.59
N VAL A 53 -8.33 -17.72 2.21
CA VAL A 53 -8.00 -16.98 1.00
C VAL A 53 -8.69 -17.67 -0.16
N ASP A 54 -9.58 -16.95 -0.85
CA ASP A 54 -10.28 -17.51 -2.00
C ASP A 54 -9.25 -17.91 -3.08
N PRO A 55 -9.08 -19.22 -3.36
CA PRO A 55 -8.04 -19.69 -4.26
C PRO A 55 -8.26 -19.22 -5.70
N VAL A 56 -9.52 -18.99 -6.10
CA VAL A 56 -9.85 -18.52 -7.46
C VAL A 56 -9.43 -17.07 -7.61
N LYS A 57 -9.79 -16.22 -6.64
CA LYS A 57 -9.39 -14.81 -6.60
C LYS A 57 -7.87 -14.67 -6.51
N LEU A 58 -7.22 -15.49 -5.69
CA LEU A 58 -5.76 -15.52 -5.58
C LEU A 58 -5.10 -15.87 -6.91
N ARG A 59 -5.56 -16.93 -7.59
CA ARG A 59 -5.03 -17.34 -8.90
C ARG A 59 -5.20 -16.25 -9.96
N GLN A 60 -6.36 -15.57 -9.98
CA GLN A 60 -6.57 -14.42 -10.87
C GLN A 60 -5.64 -13.24 -10.56
N SER A 61 -5.37 -13.01 -9.27
CA SER A 61 -4.47 -11.95 -8.82
C SER A 61 -3.03 -12.26 -9.24
N ILE A 62 -2.56 -13.49 -9.03
CA ILE A 62 -1.24 -13.96 -9.48
C ILE A 62 -1.11 -13.80 -11.01
N ARG A 63 -2.13 -14.21 -11.79
CA ARG A 63 -2.10 -14.03 -13.24
C ARG A 63 -1.98 -12.56 -13.64
N THR A 64 -2.68 -11.67 -12.94
CA THR A 64 -2.57 -10.21 -13.17
C THR A 64 -1.19 -9.70 -12.82
N VAL A 65 -0.61 -10.11 -11.69
CA VAL A 65 0.74 -9.72 -11.28
C VAL A 65 1.78 -10.18 -12.32
N LEU A 66 1.70 -11.43 -12.77
CA LEU A 66 2.57 -11.96 -13.83
C LEU A 66 2.39 -11.22 -15.15
N PHE A 67 1.16 -10.87 -15.52
CA PHE A 67 0.90 -10.04 -16.70
C PHE A 67 1.55 -8.66 -16.57
N ASN A 68 1.36 -7.98 -15.43
CA ASN A 68 1.95 -6.68 -15.16
C ASN A 68 3.49 -6.73 -15.21
N GLN A 69 4.10 -7.77 -14.63
CA GLN A 69 5.54 -7.95 -14.66
C GLN A 69 6.08 -8.23 -16.08
N CYS A 70 5.49 -9.20 -16.79
CA CYS A 70 6.03 -9.65 -18.07
C CYS A 70 5.64 -8.76 -19.25
N MET A 71 4.42 -8.21 -19.25
CA MET A 71 3.86 -7.50 -20.41
C MET A 71 3.83 -5.97 -20.23
N VAL A 72 4.07 -5.48 -19.02
CA VAL A 72 4.12 -4.03 -18.74
C VAL A 72 5.50 -3.62 -18.26
N SER A 73 5.98 -4.16 -17.13
CA SER A 73 7.27 -3.80 -16.53
C SER A 73 8.44 -4.12 -17.48
N PHE A 74 8.54 -5.35 -17.97
CA PHE A 74 9.66 -5.75 -18.83
C PHE A 74 9.76 -4.92 -20.12
N PRO A 75 8.69 -4.75 -20.94
CA PRO A 75 8.74 -3.88 -22.11
C PRO A 75 9.06 -2.42 -21.76
N MET A 76 8.54 -1.90 -20.64
CA MET A 76 8.82 -0.54 -20.19
C MET A 76 10.30 -0.35 -19.86
N VAL A 77 10.93 -1.30 -19.16
CA VAL A 77 12.38 -1.26 -18.87
C VAL A 77 13.20 -1.35 -20.16
N VAL A 78 12.84 -2.24 -21.09
CA VAL A 78 13.52 -2.36 -22.40
C VAL A 78 13.40 -1.06 -23.19
N PHE A 79 12.23 -0.43 -23.19
CA PHE A 79 11.99 0.85 -23.86
C PHE A 79 12.76 2.01 -23.21
N LEU A 80 12.91 2.02 -21.89
CA LEU A 80 13.61 3.08 -21.16
C LEU A 80 15.14 2.91 -21.13
N TYR A 81 15.65 1.70 -21.38
CA TYR A 81 17.08 1.41 -21.35
C TYR A 81 17.93 2.28 -22.32
N PRO A 82 17.52 2.57 -23.57
CA PRO A 82 18.24 3.50 -24.43
C PRO A 82 18.36 4.91 -23.84
N PHE A 83 17.34 5.40 -23.13
CA PHE A 83 17.40 6.70 -22.47
C PHE A 83 18.39 6.69 -21.30
N LEU A 84 18.41 5.61 -20.52
CA LEU A 84 19.40 5.43 -19.45
C LEU A 84 20.83 5.41 -20.01
N LYS A 85 21.05 4.74 -21.14
CA LYS A 85 22.35 4.69 -21.84
C LYS A 85 22.73 6.02 -22.50
N TRP A 86 21.75 6.82 -22.91
CA TRP A 86 21.99 8.14 -23.49
C TRP A 86 22.38 9.15 -22.42
N TRP A 87 21.74 9.08 -21.25
CA TRP A 87 21.99 9.98 -20.13
C TRP A 87 23.24 9.60 -19.32
N GLY A 88 23.52 8.30 -19.16
CA GLY A 88 24.70 7.80 -18.46
C GLY A 88 25.18 6.46 -19.02
N ASP A 89 26.16 5.85 -18.37
CA ASP A 89 26.61 4.48 -18.69
C ASP A 89 26.24 3.53 -17.54
N PRO A 90 25.08 2.85 -17.61
CA PRO A 90 24.62 1.97 -16.53
C PRO A 90 25.49 0.72 -16.39
N CYS A 91 26.21 0.33 -17.45
CA CYS A 91 27.02 -0.89 -17.49
C CYS A 91 28.53 -0.57 -17.49
N ARG A 92 28.92 0.65 -17.10
CA ARG A 92 30.33 1.01 -16.95
C ARG A 92 31.03 0.04 -15.99
N ARG A 93 32.33 -0.14 -16.19
CA ARG A 93 33.12 -1.08 -15.38
C ARG A 93 33.29 -0.65 -13.92
N GLU A 94 33.28 0.65 -13.67
CA GLU A 94 33.54 1.23 -12.35
C GLU A 94 32.26 1.35 -11.53
N LEU A 95 32.25 0.69 -10.39
CA LEU A 95 31.15 0.80 -9.43
C LEU A 95 31.06 2.22 -8.85
N PRO A 96 29.86 2.69 -8.50
CA PRO A 96 29.71 3.93 -7.76
C PRO A 96 30.45 3.85 -6.42
N THR A 97 31.04 4.95 -5.98
CA THR A 97 31.60 5.03 -4.64
C THR A 97 30.49 4.85 -3.61
N PHE A 98 30.84 4.36 -2.42
CA PHE A 98 29.86 4.11 -1.36
C PHE A 98 29.00 5.36 -1.03
N HIS A 99 29.63 6.53 -0.92
CA HIS A 99 28.91 7.78 -0.65
C HIS A 99 28.00 8.21 -1.80
N TRP A 100 28.44 8.00 -3.05
CA TRP A 100 27.60 8.29 -4.21
C TRP A 100 26.39 7.36 -4.26
N PHE A 101 26.59 6.08 -4.00
CA PHE A 101 25.51 5.10 -3.89
C PHE A 101 24.48 5.49 -2.82
N LEU A 102 24.92 5.95 -1.64
CA LEU A 102 24.01 6.45 -0.61
C LEU A 102 23.23 7.69 -1.05
N LEU A 103 23.87 8.61 -1.76
CA LEU A 103 23.20 9.78 -2.33
C LEU A 103 22.15 9.38 -3.38
N GLU A 104 22.49 8.43 -4.26
CA GLU A 104 21.57 7.88 -5.25
C GLU A 104 20.33 7.29 -4.57
N LEU A 105 20.50 6.44 -3.54
CA LEU A 105 19.37 5.89 -2.78
C LEU A 105 18.50 6.98 -2.16
N ALA A 106 19.10 8.00 -1.54
CA ALA A 106 18.34 9.11 -0.96
C ALA A 106 17.51 9.86 -2.02
N ILE A 107 18.11 10.14 -3.18
CA ILE A 107 17.41 10.81 -4.29
C ILE A 107 16.30 9.93 -4.86
N PHE A 108 16.53 8.62 -5.02
CA PHE A 108 15.50 7.69 -5.51
C PHE A 108 14.30 7.65 -4.58
N THR A 109 14.54 7.53 -3.27
CA THR A 109 13.49 7.54 -2.25
C THR A 109 12.69 8.85 -2.24
N LEU A 110 13.35 10.01 -2.38
CA LEU A 110 12.64 11.29 -2.43
C LEU A 110 11.79 11.43 -3.70
N ILE A 111 12.30 10.99 -4.85
CA ILE A 111 11.56 11.00 -6.12
C ILE A 111 10.37 10.03 -6.05
N GLU A 112 10.57 8.83 -5.51
CA GLU A 112 9.51 7.85 -5.30
C GLU A 112 8.41 8.41 -4.40
N GLU A 113 8.75 8.99 -3.24
CA GLU A 113 7.78 9.59 -2.32
C GLU A 113 6.93 10.65 -3.04
N VAL A 114 7.55 11.55 -3.80
CA VAL A 114 6.84 12.60 -4.54
C VAL A 114 5.93 12.03 -5.62
N LEU A 115 6.48 11.19 -6.51
CA LEU A 115 5.72 10.68 -7.64
C LEU A 115 4.60 9.75 -7.18
N PHE A 116 4.88 8.84 -6.24
CA PHE A 116 3.91 7.90 -5.68
C PHE A 116 2.79 8.65 -4.97
N TYR A 117 3.10 9.60 -4.08
CA TYR A 117 2.08 10.33 -3.31
C TYR A 117 1.06 11.00 -4.23
N TYR A 118 1.53 11.77 -5.22
CA TYR A 118 0.64 12.51 -6.10
C TYR A 118 -0.10 11.61 -7.09
N SER A 119 0.56 10.58 -7.63
CA SER A 119 -0.09 9.63 -8.54
C SER A 119 -1.14 8.81 -7.82
N HIS A 120 -0.83 8.32 -6.62
CA HIS A 120 -1.72 7.53 -5.80
C HIS A 120 -2.94 8.35 -5.36
N ARG A 121 -2.72 9.56 -4.84
CA ARG A 121 -3.81 10.48 -4.47
C ARG A 121 -4.69 10.85 -5.67
N LEU A 122 -4.10 11.05 -6.86
CA LEU A 122 -4.86 11.29 -8.09
C LEU A 122 -5.72 10.08 -8.48
N LEU A 123 -5.17 8.87 -8.38
CA LEU A 123 -5.90 7.64 -8.69
C LEU A 123 -7.07 7.35 -7.74
N HIS A 124 -7.05 7.92 -6.54
CA HIS A 124 -8.20 7.94 -5.61
C HIS A 124 -9.29 8.94 -5.96
N HIS A 125 -9.07 9.85 -6.90
CA HIS A 125 -10.13 10.73 -7.38
C HIS A 125 -11.29 9.91 -7.97
N PRO A 126 -12.57 10.23 -7.70
CA PRO A 126 -13.72 9.38 -8.04
C PRO A 126 -13.78 8.88 -9.49
N THR A 127 -13.30 9.71 -10.43
CA THR A 127 -13.23 9.37 -11.87
C THR A 127 -12.25 8.24 -12.17
N PHE A 128 -11.09 8.25 -11.53
CA PHE A 128 -10.02 7.27 -11.76
C PHE A 128 -10.16 6.06 -10.84
N TYR A 129 -10.60 6.27 -9.60
CA TYR A 129 -10.76 5.21 -8.62
C TYR A 129 -11.64 4.08 -9.16
N LYS A 130 -12.85 4.41 -9.62
CA LYS A 130 -13.82 3.42 -10.09
C LYS A 130 -13.30 2.58 -11.27
N LYS A 131 -12.41 3.12 -12.09
CA LYS A 131 -11.94 2.51 -13.34
C LYS A 131 -10.59 1.83 -13.22
N ILE A 132 -9.73 2.32 -12.32
CA ILE A 132 -8.31 1.98 -12.27
C ILE A 132 -7.99 1.43 -10.88
N HIS A 133 -8.05 2.28 -9.85
CA HIS A 133 -7.48 1.97 -8.55
C HIS A 133 -8.35 1.06 -7.67
N LYS A 134 -9.65 1.00 -7.93
CA LYS A 134 -10.56 0.08 -7.24
C LYS A 134 -10.08 -1.37 -7.32
N LYS A 135 -9.40 -1.76 -8.41
CA LYS A 135 -8.85 -3.10 -8.58
C LYS A 135 -7.81 -3.43 -7.50
N HIS A 136 -6.90 -2.50 -7.20
CA HIS A 136 -5.90 -2.68 -6.15
C HIS A 136 -6.57 -2.88 -4.77
N HIS A 137 -7.61 -2.09 -4.50
CA HIS A 137 -8.41 -2.13 -3.28
C HIS A 137 -9.42 -3.29 -3.19
N GLU A 138 -9.42 -4.24 -4.15
CA GLU A 138 -10.28 -5.43 -4.06
C GLU A 138 -9.91 -6.34 -2.88
N TRP A 139 -8.68 -6.22 -2.36
CA TRP A 139 -8.18 -6.98 -1.24
C TRP A 139 -8.07 -6.10 0.01
N THR A 140 -9.13 -6.10 0.82
CA THR A 140 -9.21 -5.29 2.04
C THR A 140 -8.25 -5.74 3.14
N ALA A 141 -7.80 -6.99 3.10
CA ALA A 141 -6.71 -7.53 3.91
C ALA A 141 -5.65 -8.05 2.93
N PRO A 142 -4.70 -7.19 2.53
CA PRO A 142 -3.72 -7.57 1.53
C PRO A 142 -2.77 -8.66 2.05
N ILE A 143 -2.18 -9.39 1.11
CA ILE A 143 -1.10 -10.35 1.36
C ILE A 143 0.07 -10.00 0.44
N GLY A 144 1.31 -10.31 0.83
CA GLY A 144 2.50 -9.80 0.13
C GLY A 144 2.52 -10.06 -1.38
N VAL A 145 2.01 -11.21 -1.83
CA VAL A 145 1.95 -11.59 -3.26
C VAL A 145 1.06 -10.70 -4.11
N ILE A 146 0.07 -10.01 -3.51
CA ILE A 146 -0.84 -9.12 -4.23
C ILE A 146 -0.40 -7.65 -4.18
N SER A 147 0.76 -7.34 -3.60
CA SER A 147 1.30 -5.97 -3.52
C SER A 147 1.42 -5.29 -4.89
N LEU A 148 1.52 -6.08 -5.97
CA LEU A 148 1.58 -5.61 -7.36
C LEU A 148 0.31 -5.95 -8.17
N TYR A 149 -0.76 -6.39 -7.50
CA TYR A 149 -2.07 -6.58 -8.09
C TYR A 149 -2.71 -5.21 -8.33
N ALA A 150 -2.63 -4.74 -9.56
CA ALA A 150 -3.10 -3.42 -9.96
C ALA A 150 -3.61 -3.43 -11.40
N HIS A 151 -4.38 -2.40 -11.75
CA HIS A 151 -4.70 -2.12 -13.15
C HIS A 151 -3.41 -1.73 -13.91
N PRO A 152 -3.20 -2.11 -15.19
CA PRO A 152 -1.95 -1.81 -15.90
C PRO A 152 -1.56 -0.32 -15.91
N ILE A 153 -2.54 0.59 -16.03
CA ILE A 153 -2.29 2.03 -15.96
C ILE A 153 -1.76 2.45 -14.59
N GLU A 154 -2.34 1.93 -13.51
CA GLU A 154 -1.84 2.19 -12.15
C GLU A 154 -0.45 1.59 -11.95
N HIS A 155 -0.22 0.39 -12.47
CA HIS A 155 1.08 -0.26 -12.41
C HIS A 155 2.17 0.58 -13.10
N VAL A 156 1.87 1.22 -14.24
CA VAL A 156 2.79 2.17 -14.87
C VAL A 156 2.95 3.43 -14.02
N VAL A 157 1.82 4.06 -13.65
CA VAL A 157 1.79 5.43 -13.14
C VAL A 157 2.20 5.54 -11.68
N SER A 158 1.81 4.57 -10.85
CA SER A 158 2.08 4.58 -9.40
C SER A 158 3.07 3.51 -8.95
N ASN A 159 3.45 2.53 -9.78
CA ASN A 159 4.50 1.56 -9.35
C ASN A 159 5.79 1.77 -10.15
N MET A 160 5.74 1.70 -11.48
CA MET A 160 6.94 1.75 -12.32
C MET A 160 7.55 3.14 -12.42
N LEU A 161 6.75 4.17 -12.72
CA LEU A 161 7.27 5.53 -12.87
C LEU A 161 7.94 6.06 -11.58
N PRO A 162 7.32 5.96 -10.39
CA PRO A 162 7.96 6.38 -9.15
C PRO A 162 9.31 5.67 -8.89
N ALA A 163 9.38 4.37 -9.15
CA ALA A 163 10.59 3.58 -8.93
C ALA A 163 11.71 3.84 -9.95
N ILE A 164 11.39 4.13 -11.23
CA ILE A 164 12.40 4.22 -12.31
C ILE A 164 12.91 5.64 -12.58
N VAL A 165 12.13 6.68 -12.27
CA VAL A 165 12.50 8.06 -12.60
C VAL A 165 13.77 8.49 -11.87
N GLY A 166 13.95 8.12 -10.60
CA GLY A 166 15.16 8.43 -9.85
C GLY A 166 16.44 7.89 -10.51
N PRO A 167 16.54 6.57 -10.76
CA PRO A 167 17.61 5.97 -11.53
C PRO A 167 17.88 6.63 -12.90
N LEU A 168 16.83 6.98 -13.64
CA LEU A 168 16.95 7.62 -14.95
C LEU A 168 17.55 9.02 -14.83
N VAL A 169 17.03 9.84 -13.91
CA VAL A 169 17.51 11.21 -13.66
C VAL A 169 18.96 11.22 -13.21
N MET A 170 19.38 10.23 -12.43
CA MET A 170 20.76 10.14 -11.92
C MET A 170 21.74 9.47 -12.88
N GLY A 171 21.26 8.83 -13.96
CA GLY A 171 22.14 8.10 -14.89
C GLY A 171 22.89 6.95 -14.20
N SER A 172 22.20 6.27 -13.28
CA SER A 172 22.85 5.44 -12.28
C SER A 172 23.41 4.13 -12.81
N HIS A 173 24.39 3.60 -12.08
CA HIS A 173 24.97 2.28 -12.37
C HIS A 173 23.95 1.16 -12.14
N LEU A 174 24.03 0.09 -12.93
CA LEU A 174 23.12 -1.06 -12.83
C LEU A 174 23.11 -1.69 -11.43
N SER A 175 24.23 -1.66 -10.71
CA SER A 175 24.28 -2.14 -9.32
C SER A 175 23.38 -1.31 -8.39
N SER A 176 23.42 0.02 -8.48
CA SER A 176 22.57 0.91 -7.67
C SER A 176 21.11 0.67 -7.98
N ILE A 177 20.80 0.57 -9.27
CA ILE A 177 19.45 0.31 -9.78
C ILE A 177 18.93 -1.03 -9.26
N THR A 178 19.73 -2.08 -9.33
CA THR A 178 19.34 -3.43 -8.89
C THR A 178 19.06 -3.46 -7.39
N VAL A 179 19.92 -2.84 -6.57
CA VAL A 179 19.70 -2.77 -5.13
C VAL A 179 18.45 -1.93 -4.81
N TRP A 180 18.27 -0.81 -5.49
CA TRP A 180 17.09 0.05 -5.33
C TRP A 180 15.79 -0.69 -5.61
N PHE A 181 15.64 -1.31 -6.80
CA PHE A 181 14.43 -2.08 -7.13
C PHE A 181 14.20 -3.24 -6.16
N SER A 182 15.27 -3.89 -5.68
CA SER A 182 15.15 -4.96 -4.68
C SER A 182 14.58 -4.42 -3.37
N LEU A 183 15.09 -3.29 -2.88
CA LEU A 183 14.59 -2.63 -1.68
C LEU A 183 13.14 -2.17 -1.83
N ALA A 184 12.81 -1.49 -2.94
CA ALA A 184 11.45 -1.02 -3.21
C ALA A 184 10.43 -2.17 -3.26
N LEU A 185 10.79 -3.29 -3.90
CA LEU A 185 9.95 -4.49 -3.95
C LEU A 185 9.79 -5.16 -2.58
N ILE A 186 10.86 -5.24 -1.79
CA ILE A 186 10.82 -5.78 -0.42
C ILE A 186 9.90 -4.92 0.45
N ILE A 187 10.10 -3.61 0.46
CA ILE A 187 9.29 -2.66 1.25
C ILE A 187 7.82 -2.72 0.83
N THR A 188 7.54 -2.71 -0.48
CA THR A 188 6.19 -2.84 -1.03
C THR A 188 5.53 -4.17 -0.64
N THR A 189 6.29 -5.26 -0.59
CA THR A 189 5.77 -6.56 -0.14
C THR A 189 5.46 -6.55 1.35
N ILE A 190 6.34 -5.97 2.17
CA ILE A 190 6.17 -5.87 3.63
C ILE A 190 4.95 -5.00 3.96
N SER A 191 4.76 -3.86 3.28
CA SER A 191 3.63 -2.96 3.52
C SER A 191 2.26 -3.58 3.21
N HIS A 192 2.23 -4.73 2.52
CA HIS A 192 1.01 -5.45 2.15
C HIS A 192 0.94 -6.85 2.75
N CYS A 193 1.93 -7.32 3.50
CA CYS A 193 1.94 -8.70 3.97
C CYS A 193 1.03 -8.92 5.19
N GLY A 194 0.58 -7.85 5.84
CA GLY A 194 -0.21 -7.89 7.07
C GLY A 194 0.58 -8.37 8.29
N TYR A 195 1.91 -8.52 8.16
CA TYR A 195 2.80 -8.92 9.25
C TYR A 195 3.72 -7.77 9.64
N HIS A 196 3.69 -7.39 10.90
CA HIS A 196 4.70 -6.50 11.46
C HIS A 196 5.94 -7.31 11.85
N LEU A 197 6.89 -7.39 10.93
CA LEU A 197 8.10 -8.18 11.09
C LEU A 197 9.22 -7.40 11.82
N PRO A 198 10.06 -8.09 12.61
CA PRO A 198 11.19 -7.44 13.28
C PRO A 198 12.21 -6.93 12.26
N PHE A 199 12.82 -5.78 12.57
CA PHE A 199 13.84 -5.08 11.77
C PHE A 199 13.37 -4.58 10.40
N LEU A 200 12.05 -4.60 10.15
CA LEU A 200 11.44 -4.19 8.89
C LEU A 200 10.39 -3.10 9.11
N PRO A 201 10.12 -2.25 8.10
CA PRO A 201 9.11 -1.20 8.21
C PRO A 201 7.73 -1.75 8.58
N SER A 202 6.97 -0.96 9.33
CA SER A 202 5.62 -1.30 9.74
C SER A 202 4.62 -1.22 8.57
N PRO A 203 3.72 -2.19 8.41
CA PRO A 203 2.65 -2.12 7.40
C PRO A 203 1.48 -1.22 7.80
N GLU A 204 1.39 -0.80 9.07
CA GLU A 204 0.21 -0.14 9.67
C GLU A 204 -0.26 1.11 8.90
N PHE A 205 0.68 1.88 8.32
CA PHE A 205 0.35 3.08 7.54
C PHE A 205 -0.46 2.75 6.28
N HIS A 206 -0.04 1.71 5.55
CA HIS A 206 -0.70 1.29 4.32
C HIS A 206 -1.91 0.40 4.59
N ASP A 207 -1.90 -0.41 5.65
CA ASP A 207 -3.09 -1.13 6.09
C ASP A 207 -4.21 -0.14 6.46
N TYR A 208 -3.86 0.97 7.13
CA TYR A 208 -4.82 2.04 7.42
C TYR A 208 -5.33 2.72 6.14
N HIS A 209 -4.48 2.87 5.13
CA HIS A 209 -4.87 3.36 3.81
C HIS A 209 -5.94 2.45 3.17
N HIS A 210 -5.72 1.13 3.11
CA HIS A 210 -6.70 0.16 2.59
C HIS A 210 -8.02 0.15 3.38
N LEU A 211 -7.98 0.52 4.67
CA LEU A 211 -9.18 0.62 5.50
C LEU A 211 -9.98 1.90 5.25
N LYS A 212 -9.32 3.05 5.05
CA LYS A 212 -9.97 4.37 4.99
C LYS A 212 -10.07 4.97 3.60
N PHE A 213 -9.24 4.53 2.65
CA PHE A 213 -9.14 4.97 1.24
C PHE A 213 -8.77 6.44 1.01
N ASN A 214 -8.94 7.33 2.00
CA ASN A 214 -8.75 8.76 1.87
C ASN A 214 -7.65 9.35 2.78
N GLN A 215 -6.77 8.50 3.29
CA GLN A 215 -5.67 8.85 4.19
C GLN A 215 -4.43 8.04 3.79
N CYS A 216 -3.24 8.50 4.18
CA CYS A 216 -1.98 7.75 4.07
C CYS A 216 -1.64 7.30 2.62
N TYR A 217 -1.38 8.26 1.73
CA TYR A 217 -1.11 7.98 0.31
C TYR A 217 0.36 7.73 -0.03
N GLY A 218 1.29 8.26 0.76
CA GLY A 218 2.73 8.23 0.50
C GLY A 218 3.39 6.92 0.88
N VAL A 219 4.67 6.80 0.53
CA VAL A 219 5.52 5.65 0.89
C VAL A 219 6.14 5.89 2.26
N LEU A 220 6.65 7.10 2.50
CA LEU A 220 7.29 7.51 3.75
C LEU A 220 6.32 8.22 4.70
N GLY A 221 5.22 8.77 4.17
CA GLY A 221 4.26 9.59 4.92
C GLY A 221 4.72 11.05 5.13
N VAL A 222 5.85 11.47 4.54
CA VAL A 222 6.32 12.86 4.62
C VAL A 222 5.33 13.79 3.93
N LEU A 223 4.91 13.45 2.72
CA LEU A 223 3.93 14.24 2.00
C LEU A 223 2.54 14.15 2.59
N ASP A 224 2.20 13.03 3.24
CA ASP A 224 0.95 12.95 3.99
C ASP A 224 0.92 13.92 5.17
N HIS A 225 2.03 14.01 5.91
CA HIS A 225 2.13 14.96 7.00
C HIS A 225 2.01 16.41 6.49
N LEU A 226 2.72 16.73 5.41
CA LEU A 226 2.70 18.07 4.81
C LEU A 226 1.32 18.48 4.28
N HIS A 227 0.57 17.53 3.71
CA HIS A 227 -0.78 17.79 3.16
C HIS A 227 -1.92 17.47 4.15
N GLY A 228 -1.60 17.02 5.36
CA GLY A 228 -2.58 16.65 6.39
C GLY A 228 -3.38 15.37 6.10
N THR A 229 -2.91 14.51 5.18
CA THR A 229 -3.58 13.25 4.82
C THR A 229 -3.24 12.08 5.75
N ASP A 230 -2.50 12.31 6.85
CA ASP A 230 -2.27 11.35 7.94
C ASP A 230 -2.90 11.78 9.29
N THR A 231 -3.68 12.86 9.31
CA THR A 231 -4.19 13.46 10.55
C THR A 231 -5.09 12.51 11.34
N MET A 232 -5.96 11.77 10.66
CA MET A 232 -6.81 10.78 11.33
C MET A 232 -6.00 9.55 11.75
N PHE A 233 -5.02 9.14 10.95
CA PHE A 233 -4.14 8.02 11.26
C PHE A 233 -3.41 8.24 12.58
N LYS A 234 -2.85 9.44 12.77
CA LYS A 234 -2.14 9.84 14.00
C LYS A 234 -2.97 9.77 15.29
N GLN A 235 -4.30 9.76 15.17
CA GLN A 235 -5.21 9.65 16.31
C GLN A 235 -5.62 8.20 16.60
N THR A 236 -5.09 7.25 15.82
CA THR A 236 -5.44 5.83 15.95
C THR A 236 -4.34 5.06 16.64
N LYS A 237 -4.73 3.92 17.18
CA LYS A 237 -3.80 2.95 17.74
C LYS A 237 -2.85 2.34 16.70
N ALA A 238 -3.25 2.29 15.43
CA ALA A 238 -2.39 1.84 14.35
C ALA A 238 -1.15 2.75 14.20
N TYR A 239 -1.28 4.05 14.47
CA TYR A 239 -0.14 4.97 14.52
C TYR A 239 0.78 4.70 15.71
N GLU A 240 0.24 4.41 16.90
CA GLU A 240 1.06 4.00 18.06
C GLU A 240 1.88 2.73 17.75
N ARG A 241 1.29 1.83 16.95
CA ARG A 241 1.93 0.60 16.47
C ARG A 241 2.85 0.80 15.26
N HIS A 242 2.83 1.97 14.62
CA HIS A 242 3.62 2.27 13.43
C HIS A 242 5.08 2.58 13.79
N VAL A 243 5.79 1.58 14.30
CA VAL A 243 7.18 1.68 14.77
C VAL A 243 8.04 0.56 14.19
N LEU A 244 9.36 0.76 14.14
CA LEU A 244 10.30 -0.32 13.80
C LEU A 244 10.43 -1.28 15.00
N LEU A 245 10.03 -2.53 14.83
CA LEU A 245 10.22 -3.55 15.88
C LEU A 245 11.69 -3.97 15.93
N LEU A 246 12.35 -3.74 17.06
CA LEU A 246 13.74 -4.19 17.29
C LEU A 246 13.82 -5.55 18.00
N GLY A 247 12.69 -6.07 18.47
CA GLY A 247 12.59 -7.34 19.19
C GLY A 247 11.53 -8.26 18.59
N PHE A 248 11.41 -9.47 19.15
CA PHE A 248 10.47 -10.49 18.70
C PHE A 248 9.11 -10.44 19.42
N THR A 249 8.94 -9.53 20.38
CA THR A 249 7.67 -9.37 21.10
C THR A 249 6.58 -8.88 20.15
N PRO A 250 5.45 -9.60 20.03
CA PRO A 250 4.34 -9.17 19.18
C PRO A 250 3.78 -7.79 19.59
N LEU A 251 3.25 -7.06 18.60
CA LEU A 251 2.61 -5.76 18.85
C LEU A 251 1.38 -5.83 19.77
N SER A 252 0.65 -6.94 19.73
CA SER A 252 -0.49 -7.17 20.62
C SER A 252 -0.09 -7.23 22.09
N GLU A 253 1.15 -7.60 22.38
CA GLU A 253 1.68 -7.68 23.75
C GLU A 253 2.38 -6.38 24.15
N SER A 254 3.18 -5.80 23.26
CA SER A 254 3.89 -4.54 23.54
C SER A 254 2.95 -3.33 23.58
N ILE A 255 1.90 -3.30 22.75
CA ILE A 255 0.88 -2.25 22.69
C ILE A 255 -0.52 -2.91 22.67
N PRO A 256 -1.03 -3.36 23.83
CA PRO A 256 -2.24 -4.18 23.94
C PRO A 256 -3.54 -3.40 23.73
N ASP A 257 -4.56 -4.05 23.18
CA ASP A 257 -5.87 -3.42 22.91
C ASP A 257 -6.51 -2.88 24.17
N SER A 258 -7.16 -1.73 24.06
CA SER A 258 -7.91 -1.17 25.18
C SER A 258 -8.93 -2.21 25.64
N PRO A 259 -9.08 -2.44 26.94
CA PRO A 259 -10.01 -3.44 27.45
C PRO A 259 -11.42 -3.14 26.91
N LYS A 260 -12.06 -4.14 26.30
CA LYS A 260 -13.46 -4.03 25.88
C LYS A 260 -14.28 -3.67 27.12
N ARG A 261 -15.04 -2.57 27.08
CA ARG A 261 -16.02 -2.29 28.14
C ARG A 261 -16.97 -3.49 28.19
N MET A 262 -17.01 -4.14 29.34
CA MET A 262 -18.05 -5.11 29.65
C MET A 262 -19.36 -4.32 29.80
N GLU A 263 -20.17 -4.31 28.74
CA GLU A 263 -21.59 -3.95 28.82
C GLU A 263 -22.43 -5.19 29.13
#